data_AF-A0A523B7W6-F1
#
_entry.id   AF-A0A523B7W6-F1
#
_cell.length_a   1.000
_cell.length_b   1.000
_cell.length_c   1.000
_cell.angle_alpha   90.00
_cell.angle_beta   90.00
_cell.angle_gamma   90.00
#
_symmetry.space_group_name_H-M   'P 1'
#
loop_
_entity.id
_entity.type
_entity.pdbx_description
1 polymer ?
#
loop_
_entity_poly.entity_id
_entity_poly.type
_entity_poly.pdbx_seq_one_letter_code
_entity_poly.pdbx_strand_id
1 'polypeptide(L)'
;MRKIWAIPVILLLLPMVVAASQQDDLSILFNSWLEGKPKALIKLNVEIPKVEGAEKCFLAVHRFPTPYNPTKDPKHTEIVYRGVVPCGSTITVKNFINMIQAGAKVEKGEIKAVYDSPEYAVVVITSNGYSFSRILQTSVEKPITDLNIKAELKKPEATLGKVLPSSKDLLGAAESSCSITVGPDGTGYCAAKTKLTYLNSIPGLSVSFRLVDTSPPSAMYLEGWGAACATDSDPSKPCPAGFWGSQGKKLTYSTTGESTASISGGQRAIVWGSVLYKYEHWVYEDYPVYYVYDFLYPQEIAGLLPLQMDGYYQEPSPLPGYARGPFVGSRSINFWPVYDSDNKLPLSTSISVGISVPSGPYSLSLSISVSPYEAGSVQYDTPRVDVNDISGKDYGWYWWWYKDNDAMTYEVQFGG
;
A
#
# COMPACT_ATOMS: atom_id res chain seq x y z
N MET A 1 -34.96 -12.20 52.85
CA MET A 1 -34.92 -11.30 51.67
C MET A 1 -33.46 -11.00 51.34
N ARG A 2 -32.94 -11.52 50.23
CA ARG A 2 -31.56 -11.27 49.76
C ARG A 2 -31.56 -9.95 48.99
N LYS A 3 -30.89 -8.91 49.52
CA LYS A 3 -30.66 -7.64 48.82
C LYS A 3 -29.18 -7.49 48.49
N ILE A 4 -28.87 -7.70 47.21
CA ILE A 4 -28.00 -6.93 46.32
C ILE A 4 -26.97 -6.02 47.03
N TRP A 5 -25.72 -6.48 47.12
CA TRP A 5 -24.53 -5.68 47.48
C TRP A 5 -23.35 -5.96 46.51
N ALA A 6 -23.62 -6.16 45.22
CA ALA A 6 -22.58 -6.47 44.22
C ALA A 6 -22.29 -5.34 43.21
N ILE A 7 -22.95 -4.18 43.35
CA ILE A 7 -22.90 -3.10 42.36
C ILE A 7 -21.81 -2.02 42.65
N PRO A 8 -21.42 -1.68 43.90
CA PRO A 8 -20.44 -0.60 44.11
C PRO A 8 -18.98 -1.03 43.85
N VAL A 9 -18.66 -2.32 43.98
CA VAL A 9 -17.28 -2.82 43.86
C VAL A 9 -16.84 -2.92 42.39
N ILE A 10 -17.77 -3.21 41.48
CA ILE A 10 -17.50 -3.32 40.04
C ILE A 10 -17.22 -1.93 39.42
N LEU A 11 -17.87 -0.87 39.92
CA LEU A 11 -17.67 0.52 39.45
C LEU A 11 -16.35 1.15 39.93
N LEU A 12 -15.78 0.71 41.05
CA LEU A 12 -14.48 1.18 41.56
C LEU A 12 -13.27 0.44 40.94
N LEU A 13 -13.47 -0.76 40.41
CA LEU A 13 -12.41 -1.54 39.74
C LEU A 13 -12.21 -1.14 38.27
N LEU A 14 -13.25 -0.65 37.60
CA LEU A 14 -13.18 -0.21 36.20
C LEU A 14 -12.15 0.92 35.93
N PRO A 15 -12.03 1.99 36.75
CA PRO A 15 -11.01 3.01 36.51
C PRO A 15 -9.58 2.57 36.86
N MET A 16 -9.39 1.61 37.78
CA MET A 16 -8.05 1.08 38.10
C MET A 16 -7.47 0.19 37.00
N VAL A 17 -8.30 -0.59 36.29
CA VAL A 17 -7.83 -1.41 35.16
C VAL A 17 -7.44 -0.53 33.96
N VAL A 18 -8.14 0.58 33.75
CA VAL A 18 -7.80 1.54 32.68
C VAL A 18 -6.52 2.32 33.03
N ALA A 19 -6.32 2.71 34.29
CA ALA A 19 -5.11 3.39 34.74
C ALA A 19 -3.86 2.50 34.70
N ALA A 20 -3.96 1.23 35.12
CA ALA A 20 -2.80 0.32 35.15
C ALA A 20 -2.25 0.02 33.73
N SER A 21 -3.13 -0.20 32.75
CA SER A 21 -2.70 -0.47 31.36
C SER A 21 -2.09 0.73 30.64
N GLN A 22 -2.38 1.97 31.07
CA GLN A 22 -1.73 3.18 30.55
C GLN A 22 -0.38 3.44 31.24
N GLN A 23 -0.24 3.03 32.50
CA GLN A 23 0.98 3.21 33.28
C GLN A 23 2.14 2.38 32.72
N ASP A 24 1.87 1.14 32.26
CA ASP A 24 2.86 0.28 31.62
C ASP A 24 3.32 0.85 30.26
N ASP A 25 2.39 1.28 29.39
CA ASP A 25 2.72 1.85 28.08
C ASP A 25 3.62 3.09 28.22
N LEU A 26 3.24 4.01 29.12
CA LEU A 26 3.99 5.25 29.37
C LEU A 26 5.35 4.95 29.98
N SER A 27 5.45 3.96 30.88
CA SER A 27 6.73 3.56 31.45
C SER A 27 7.70 3.03 30.39
N ILE A 28 7.21 2.22 29.44
CA ILE A 28 8.03 1.71 28.33
C ILE A 28 8.54 2.86 27.46
N LEU A 29 7.66 3.79 27.09
CA LEU A 29 8.05 4.94 26.27
C LEU A 29 9.06 5.83 26.99
N PHE A 30 8.81 6.15 28.26
CA PHE A 30 9.70 6.97 29.08
C PHE A 30 11.08 6.31 29.31
N ASN A 31 11.11 5.03 29.69
CA ASN A 31 12.35 4.29 29.88
C ASN A 31 13.13 4.19 28.57
N SER A 32 12.45 3.92 27.44
CA SER A 32 13.10 3.87 26.13
C SER A 32 13.74 5.20 25.72
N TRP A 33 13.10 6.32 26.10
CA TRP A 33 13.64 7.66 25.87
C TRP A 33 14.88 7.92 26.74
N LEU A 34 14.85 7.55 28.02
CA LEU A 34 16.00 7.64 28.93
C LEU A 34 17.19 6.80 28.46
N GLU A 35 16.92 5.63 27.85
CA GLU A 35 17.94 4.75 27.27
C GLU A 35 18.49 5.24 25.93
N GLY A 36 18.01 6.38 25.41
CA GLY A 36 18.42 6.92 24.11
C GLY A 36 17.91 6.11 22.90
N LYS A 37 16.92 5.25 23.11
CA LYS A 37 16.29 4.41 22.08
C LYS A 37 14.78 4.68 22.04
N PRO A 38 14.37 5.90 21.68
CA PRO A 38 12.97 6.31 21.78
C PRO A 38 12.07 5.37 20.97
N LYS A 39 10.99 4.92 21.61
CA LYS A 39 9.96 4.11 20.96
C LYS A 39 8.72 4.93 20.66
N ALA A 40 7.95 4.46 19.70
CA ALA A 40 6.58 4.88 19.46
C ALA A 40 5.63 3.69 19.67
N LEU A 41 4.44 3.97 20.19
CA LEU A 41 3.35 3.03 20.36
C LEU A 41 2.27 3.31 19.33
N ILE A 42 2.05 2.35 18.43
CA ILE A 42 0.94 2.37 17.49
C ILE A 42 -0.22 1.56 18.10
N LYS A 43 -1.38 2.20 18.24
CA LYS A 43 -2.62 1.61 18.73
C LYS A 43 -3.59 1.46 17.56
N LEU A 44 -3.80 0.24 17.10
CA LEU A 44 -4.78 -0.09 16.08
C LEU A 44 -6.09 -0.48 16.77
N ASN A 45 -7.07 0.42 16.77
CA ASN A 45 -8.41 0.20 17.33
C ASN A 45 -9.31 -0.36 16.23
N VAL A 46 -9.45 -1.68 16.19
CA VAL A 46 -10.24 -2.38 15.18
C VAL A 46 -11.66 -2.57 15.69
N GLU A 47 -12.59 -1.80 15.13
CA GLU A 47 -14.03 -1.93 15.35
C GLU A 47 -14.56 -3.05 14.45
N ILE A 48 -14.90 -4.18 15.07
CA ILE A 48 -15.43 -5.37 14.40
C ILE A 48 -16.95 -5.34 14.50
N PRO A 49 -17.70 -5.27 13.38
CA PRO A 49 -19.14 -5.24 13.43
C PRO A 49 -19.71 -6.57 13.94
N LYS A 50 -20.92 -6.52 14.49
CA LYS A 50 -21.66 -7.73 14.86
C LYS A 50 -22.17 -8.40 13.58
N VAL A 51 -21.98 -9.70 13.46
CA VAL A 51 -22.49 -10.49 12.34
C VAL A 51 -23.50 -11.50 12.86
N GLU A 52 -24.65 -11.59 12.21
CA GLU A 52 -25.66 -12.58 12.56
C GLU A 52 -25.12 -14.00 12.35
N GLY A 53 -25.28 -14.86 13.35
CA GLY A 53 -24.76 -16.24 13.31
C GLY A 53 -23.26 -16.39 13.56
N ALA A 54 -22.55 -15.32 13.97
CA ALA A 54 -21.15 -15.39 14.39
C ALA A 54 -20.91 -14.62 15.70
N GLU A 55 -20.64 -15.34 16.80
CA GLU A 55 -20.27 -14.74 18.08
C GLU A 55 -18.77 -14.42 18.17
N LYS A 56 -17.95 -15.17 17.44
CA LYS A 56 -16.50 -15.07 17.43
C LYS A 56 -15.99 -14.75 16.03
N CYS A 57 -14.99 -13.88 16.00
CA CYS A 57 -14.29 -13.39 14.83
C CYS A 57 -12.80 -13.69 15.02
N PHE A 58 -12.10 -14.08 13.98
CA PHE A 58 -10.65 -14.09 13.96
C PHE A 58 -10.13 -12.71 13.54
N LEU A 59 -9.12 -12.20 14.25
CA LEU A 59 -8.42 -10.97 13.93
C LEU A 59 -6.93 -11.28 13.79
N ALA A 60 -6.33 -10.86 12.68
CA ALA A 60 -4.88 -10.81 12.49
C ALA A 60 -4.45 -9.38 12.11
N VAL A 61 -3.33 -8.96 12.67
CA VAL A 61 -2.67 -7.69 12.34
C VAL A 61 -1.20 -7.98 12.07
N HIS A 62 -0.78 -7.62 10.87
CA HIS A 62 0.58 -7.81 10.36
C HIS A 62 1.24 -6.47 10.14
N ARG A 63 2.51 -6.33 10.51
CA ARG A 63 3.33 -5.15 10.19
C ARG A 63 4.22 -5.47 9.00
N PHE A 64 4.20 -4.60 7.99
CA PHE A 64 5.16 -4.67 6.89
C PHE A 64 6.54 -4.19 7.35
N PRO A 65 7.64 -4.78 6.85
CA PRO A 65 8.97 -4.28 7.13
C PRO A 65 9.19 -2.91 6.49
N THR A 66 9.91 -2.02 7.18
CA THR A 66 10.49 -0.80 6.61
C THR A 66 12.02 -0.89 6.68
N PRO A 67 12.75 -0.08 5.88
CA PRO A 67 14.22 -0.03 5.97
C PRO A 67 14.74 0.33 7.37
N TYR A 68 13.99 1.13 8.14
CA TYR A 68 14.40 1.62 9.46
C TYR A 68 13.83 0.77 10.62
N ASN A 69 12.62 0.21 10.48
CA ASN A 69 12.01 -0.75 11.39
C ASN A 69 11.78 -2.11 10.69
N PRO A 70 12.86 -2.87 10.42
CA PRO A 70 12.74 -4.19 9.80
C PRO A 70 11.97 -5.15 10.72
N THR A 71 11.32 -6.13 10.12
CA THR A 71 10.74 -7.27 10.84
C THR A 71 11.86 -8.23 11.27
N LYS A 72 11.59 -9.07 12.28
CA LYS A 72 12.56 -10.09 12.74
C LYS A 72 12.96 -11.05 11.63
N ASP A 73 11.99 -11.41 10.78
CA ASP A 73 12.23 -12.14 9.55
C ASP A 73 11.95 -11.20 8.37
N PRO A 74 12.97 -10.72 7.65
CA PRO A 74 12.78 -9.82 6.51
C PRO A 74 11.99 -10.49 5.37
N LYS A 75 11.87 -11.82 5.37
CA LYS A 75 11.08 -12.58 4.39
C LYS A 75 9.59 -12.61 4.72
N HIS A 76 9.14 -12.06 5.84
CA HIS A 76 7.73 -12.10 6.26
C HIS A 76 7.26 -10.77 6.82
N THR A 77 5.95 -10.53 6.70
CA THR A 77 5.31 -9.57 7.59
C THR A 77 5.37 -10.05 9.04
N GLU A 78 5.54 -9.13 9.99
CA GLU A 78 5.57 -9.49 11.41
C GLU A 78 4.14 -9.58 11.95
N ILE A 79 3.79 -10.73 12.54
CA ILE A 79 2.53 -10.89 13.26
C ILE A 79 2.59 -10.03 14.53
N VAL A 80 1.78 -8.98 14.56
CA VAL A 80 1.62 -8.08 15.71
C VAL A 80 0.57 -8.65 16.67
N TYR A 81 -0.52 -9.14 16.09
CA TYR A 81 -1.61 -9.77 16.81
C TYR A 81 -2.25 -10.84 15.94
N ARG A 82 -2.65 -11.94 16.56
CA ARG A 82 -3.40 -13.01 15.91
C ARG A 82 -4.21 -13.76 16.95
N GLY A 83 -5.52 -13.81 16.79
CA GLY A 83 -6.37 -14.55 17.73
C GLY A 83 -7.86 -14.41 17.47
N VAL A 84 -8.63 -15.24 18.18
CA VAL A 84 -10.08 -15.24 18.15
C VAL A 84 -10.62 -14.25 19.19
N VAL A 85 -11.49 -13.35 18.75
CA VAL A 85 -12.06 -12.24 19.51
C VAL A 85 -13.58 -12.23 19.38
N PRO A 86 -14.31 -11.58 20.31
CA PRO A 86 -15.76 -11.40 20.17
C PRO A 86 -16.10 -10.54 18.95
N CYS A 87 -17.06 -10.98 18.12
CA CYS A 87 -17.64 -10.11 17.09
C CYS A 87 -18.49 -8.99 17.74
N GLY A 88 -18.62 -7.84 17.08
CA GLY A 88 -19.35 -6.69 17.65
C GLY A 88 -18.58 -5.97 18.76
N SER A 89 -17.25 -6.07 18.78
CA SER A 89 -16.38 -5.46 19.77
C SER A 89 -15.30 -4.59 19.12
N THR A 90 -14.68 -3.71 19.90
CA THR A 90 -13.47 -2.99 19.48
C THR A 90 -12.26 -3.62 20.14
N ILE A 91 -11.29 -4.04 19.33
CA ILE A 91 -10.04 -4.64 19.80
C ILE A 91 -8.91 -3.65 19.57
N THR A 92 -8.21 -3.27 20.63
CA THR A 92 -7.01 -2.44 20.53
C THR A 92 -5.77 -3.32 20.44
N VAL A 93 -5.14 -3.35 19.28
CA VAL A 93 -3.85 -3.99 19.06
C VAL A 93 -2.74 -2.95 19.26
N LYS A 94 -1.74 -3.28 20.08
CA LYS A 94 -0.62 -2.40 20.41
C LYS A 94 0.65 -2.91 19.72
N ASN A 95 1.38 -2.02 19.06
CA ASN A 95 2.71 -2.29 18.50
C ASN A 95 3.71 -1.23 18.96
N PHE A 96 4.79 -1.65 19.63
CA PHE A 96 5.91 -0.77 19.94
C PHE A 96 6.97 -0.86 18.84
N ILE A 97 7.29 0.27 18.23
CA ILE A 97 8.32 0.40 17.19
C ILE A 97 9.41 1.37 17.65
N ASN A 98 10.56 1.34 17.00
CA ASN A 98 11.57 2.38 17.23
C ASN A 98 11.16 3.66 16.52
N MET A 99 11.25 4.78 17.22
CA MET A 99 10.97 6.10 16.68
C MET A 99 12.23 6.64 16.01
N ILE A 100 12.45 6.23 14.77
CA ILE A 100 13.65 6.57 13.98
C ILE A 100 13.29 7.72 13.03
N GLN A 101 14.07 8.81 13.06
CA GLN A 101 13.90 9.90 12.12
C GLN A 101 14.33 9.43 10.72
N ALA A 102 13.39 9.43 9.78
CA ALA A 102 13.59 9.05 8.39
C ALA A 102 13.73 10.28 7.46
N GLY A 103 13.34 11.47 7.92
CA GLY A 103 13.44 12.70 7.13
C GLY A 103 13.12 13.97 7.92
N ALA A 104 12.89 15.05 7.18
CA ALA A 104 12.47 16.34 7.73
C ALA A 104 11.50 17.05 6.77
N LYS A 105 10.47 17.70 7.33
CA LYS A 105 9.51 18.52 6.58
C LYS A 105 9.53 19.95 7.09
N VAL A 106 9.39 20.92 6.19
CA VAL A 106 9.20 22.33 6.57
C VAL A 106 7.71 22.60 6.68
N GLU A 107 7.24 22.89 7.89
CA GLU A 107 5.83 23.20 8.16
C GLU A 107 5.74 24.56 8.83
N LYS A 108 5.08 25.52 8.18
CA LYS A 108 4.94 26.91 8.67
C LYS A 108 6.28 27.60 8.99
N GLY A 109 7.35 27.25 8.26
CA GLY A 109 8.70 27.78 8.45
C GLY A 109 9.53 27.04 9.50
N GLU A 110 8.98 26.04 10.19
CA GLU A 110 9.71 25.21 11.13
C GLU A 110 10.10 23.86 10.50
N ILE A 111 11.33 23.41 10.75
CA ILE A 111 11.80 22.09 10.34
C ILE A 111 11.32 21.08 11.39
N LYS A 112 10.44 20.16 11.00
CA LYS A 112 9.96 19.06 11.84
C LYS A 112 10.53 17.73 11.37
N ALA A 113 10.92 16.89 12.32
CA ALA A 113 11.33 15.52 12.03
C ALA A 113 10.16 14.71 11.44
N VAL A 114 10.47 13.90 10.44
CA VAL A 114 9.57 12.87 9.91
C VAL A 114 10.10 11.52 10.40
N TYR A 115 9.28 10.75 11.10
CA TYR A 115 9.67 9.44 11.61
C TYR A 115 9.25 8.34 10.64
N ASP A 116 10.02 7.26 10.62
CA ASP A 116 9.67 6.03 9.91
C ASP A 116 8.28 5.54 10.35
N SER A 117 7.41 5.23 9.39
CA SER A 117 6.03 4.85 9.66
C SER A 117 5.68 3.55 8.94
N PRO A 118 5.61 2.42 9.66
CA PRO A 118 5.34 1.14 9.04
C PRO A 118 3.89 1.02 8.60
N GLU A 119 3.65 0.27 7.53
CA GLU A 119 2.31 -0.10 7.09
C GLU A 119 1.81 -1.34 7.83
N TYR A 120 0.49 -1.51 7.93
CA TYR A 120 -0.12 -2.67 8.55
C TYR A 120 -1.15 -3.33 7.65
N ALA A 121 -1.18 -4.66 7.60
CA ALA A 121 -2.33 -5.39 7.08
C ALA A 121 -3.22 -5.84 8.23
N VAL A 122 -4.51 -5.56 8.15
CA VAL A 122 -5.53 -5.98 9.12
C VAL A 122 -6.48 -6.94 8.44
N VAL A 123 -6.74 -8.07 9.07
CA VAL A 123 -7.62 -9.12 8.57
C VAL A 123 -8.63 -9.50 9.64
N VAL A 124 -9.91 -9.54 9.28
CA VAL A 124 -10.98 -10.04 10.13
C VAL A 124 -11.73 -11.13 9.37
N ILE A 125 -11.94 -12.28 10.00
CA ILE A 125 -12.64 -13.42 9.39
C ILE A 125 -13.69 -13.95 10.37
N THR A 126 -14.88 -14.26 9.89
CA THR A 126 -15.91 -14.92 10.69
C THR A 126 -16.03 -16.39 10.31
N SER A 127 -16.50 -17.21 11.25
CA SER A 127 -16.74 -18.65 10.99
C SER A 127 -17.82 -18.90 9.92
N ASN A 128 -18.74 -17.96 9.70
CA ASN A 128 -19.79 -18.03 8.68
C ASN A 128 -19.39 -17.41 7.32
N GLY A 129 -18.09 -17.13 7.13
CA GLY A 129 -17.50 -16.80 5.84
C GLY A 129 -17.54 -15.32 5.42
N TYR A 130 -17.84 -14.40 6.34
CA TYR A 130 -17.59 -12.98 6.11
C TYR A 130 -16.14 -12.67 6.40
N SER A 131 -15.56 -11.77 5.60
CA SER A 131 -14.21 -11.30 5.85
C SER A 131 -14.02 -9.84 5.49
N PHE A 132 -12.96 -9.28 6.06
CA PHE A 132 -12.44 -7.96 5.80
C PHE A 132 -10.92 -8.08 5.77
N SER A 133 -10.30 -7.40 4.83
CA SER A 133 -8.86 -7.19 4.83
C SER A 133 -8.58 -5.78 4.31
N ARG A 134 -7.50 -5.14 4.80
CA ARG A 134 -7.03 -3.83 4.31
C ARG A 134 -5.57 -3.59 4.69
N ILE A 135 -4.83 -2.93 3.81
CA ILE A 135 -3.52 -2.32 4.08
C ILE A 135 -3.75 -0.90 4.57
N LEU A 136 -3.12 -0.55 5.69
CA LEU A 136 -3.24 0.71 6.38
C LEU A 136 -1.91 1.45 6.35
N GLN A 137 -1.98 2.70 5.92
CA GLN A 137 -0.89 3.65 6.06
C GLN A 137 -0.85 4.18 7.49
N THR A 138 0.35 4.42 8.00
CA THR A 138 0.53 5.07 9.29
C THR A 138 1.42 6.28 9.12
N SER A 139 1.22 7.28 9.99
CA SER A 139 2.08 8.46 10.08
C SER A 139 2.44 8.66 11.54
N VAL A 140 3.69 8.36 11.87
CA VAL A 140 4.23 8.48 13.23
C VAL A 140 4.72 9.92 13.40
N GLU A 141 3.86 10.77 13.95
CA GLU A 141 4.21 12.17 14.25
C GLU A 141 4.45 12.41 15.74
N LYS A 142 4.05 11.46 16.59
CA LYS A 142 4.11 11.53 18.05
C LYS A 142 4.37 10.14 18.66
N PRO A 143 4.83 10.05 19.92
CA PRO A 143 5.14 8.77 20.56
C PRO A 143 3.96 7.81 20.70
N ILE A 144 2.71 8.29 20.66
CA ILE A 144 1.51 7.45 20.68
C ILE A 144 0.64 7.82 19.49
N THR A 145 0.49 6.90 18.55
CA THR A 145 -0.32 7.06 17.34
C THR A 145 -1.51 6.12 17.38
N ASP A 146 -2.71 6.67 17.28
CA ASP A 146 -3.96 5.92 17.26
C ASP A 146 -4.49 5.82 15.83
N LEU A 147 -4.87 4.61 15.41
CA LEU A 147 -5.48 4.30 14.13
C LEU A 147 -6.83 3.64 14.40
N ASN A 148 -7.91 4.30 14.00
CA ASN A 148 -9.27 3.76 14.16
C ASN A 148 -9.69 3.09 12.86
N ILE A 149 -10.01 1.80 12.94
CA ILE A 149 -10.25 0.95 11.77
C ILE A 149 -11.65 0.38 11.91
N LYS A 150 -12.51 0.68 10.95
CA LYS A 150 -13.84 0.08 10.88
C LYS A 150 -13.80 -1.08 9.92
N ALA A 151 -13.95 -2.30 10.43
CA ALA A 151 -13.95 -3.49 9.58
C ALA A 151 -15.29 -3.57 8.82
N GLU A 152 -15.23 -3.53 7.50
CA GLU A 152 -16.40 -3.73 6.63
C GLU A 152 -16.45 -5.19 6.19
N LEU A 153 -17.06 -6.03 7.04
CA LEU A 153 -17.20 -7.45 6.77
C LEU A 153 -18.11 -7.71 5.57
N LYS A 154 -17.56 -8.36 4.54
CA LYS A 154 -18.29 -8.74 3.33
C LYS A 154 -18.26 -10.25 3.19
N LYS A 155 -19.38 -10.83 2.78
CA LYS A 155 -19.39 -12.22 2.31
C LYS A 155 -19.02 -12.18 0.83
N PRO A 156 -18.07 -13.00 0.37
CA PRO A 156 -17.87 -13.13 -1.07
C PRO A 156 -19.19 -13.60 -1.66
N GLU A 157 -19.67 -12.90 -2.69
CA GLU A 157 -20.78 -13.40 -3.47
C GLU A 157 -20.35 -14.78 -3.97
N ALA A 158 -21.18 -15.80 -3.70
CA ALA A 158 -20.99 -17.14 -4.22
C ALA A 158 -21.14 -17.08 -5.73
N THR A 159 -20.12 -16.59 -6.42
CA THR A 159 -19.98 -16.66 -7.85
C THR A 159 -19.52 -18.07 -8.17
N LEU A 160 -20.46 -19.01 -7.97
CA LEU A 160 -20.54 -20.22 -8.77
C LEU A 160 -20.63 -19.78 -10.25
N GLY A 161 -19.47 -19.59 -10.87
CA GLY A 161 -19.31 -19.56 -12.32
C GLY A 161 -19.56 -18.26 -13.09
N LYS A 162 -19.99 -17.14 -12.49
CA LYS A 162 -20.19 -15.88 -13.26
C LYS A 162 -20.09 -14.61 -12.42
N VAL A 163 -18.88 -14.06 -12.28
CA VAL A 163 -18.56 -12.64 -12.59
C VAL A 163 -17.07 -12.63 -12.97
N LEU A 164 -16.76 -13.02 -14.21
CA LEU A 164 -15.86 -12.16 -14.98
C LEU A 164 -16.53 -10.78 -14.95
N PRO A 165 -15.79 -9.69 -14.64
CA PRO A 165 -16.35 -8.37 -14.81
C PRO A 165 -17.01 -8.30 -16.19
N SER A 166 -18.19 -7.69 -16.27
CA SER A 166 -19.02 -7.72 -17.47
C SER A 166 -18.16 -7.52 -18.72
N SER A 167 -18.31 -8.45 -19.65
CA SER A 167 -17.51 -8.64 -20.86
C SER A 167 -17.71 -7.53 -21.91
N LYS A 168 -17.97 -6.30 -21.48
CA LYS A 168 -17.98 -5.10 -22.31
C LYS A 168 -16.88 -4.09 -21.97
N ASP A 169 -16.25 -4.19 -20.79
CA ASP A 169 -15.12 -3.32 -20.41
C ASP A 169 -13.76 -4.06 -20.25
N LEU A 170 -13.73 -5.38 -20.50
CA LEU A 170 -12.53 -6.23 -20.33
C LEU A 170 -12.34 -7.19 -21.52
N LEU A 171 -12.16 -6.62 -22.71
CA LEU A 171 -11.60 -7.30 -23.88
C LEU A 171 -10.13 -6.89 -24.11
N GLY A 172 -9.37 -6.76 -23.02
CA GLY A 172 -7.91 -6.75 -23.08
C GLY A 172 -7.40 -8.10 -22.59
N ALA A 173 -6.56 -8.78 -23.38
CA ALA A 173 -5.72 -9.84 -22.85
C ALA A 173 -4.94 -9.32 -21.63
N ALA A 174 -4.67 -10.16 -20.64
CA ALA A 174 -3.83 -9.76 -19.50
C ALA A 174 -2.52 -9.15 -20.05
N GLU A 175 -2.18 -7.94 -19.60
CA GLU A 175 -1.01 -7.21 -20.09
C GLU A 175 0.29 -7.78 -19.51
N SER A 176 0.19 -8.50 -18.39
CA SER A 176 1.29 -9.21 -17.75
C SER A 176 0.81 -10.52 -17.12
N SER A 177 1.72 -11.46 -16.91
CA SER A 177 1.47 -12.69 -16.16
C SER A 177 2.57 -12.89 -15.12
N CYS A 178 2.19 -13.54 -14.02
CA CYS A 178 3.02 -13.76 -12.85
C CYS A 178 2.74 -15.16 -12.31
N SER A 179 3.76 -16.02 -12.21
CA SER A 179 3.62 -17.35 -11.61
C SER A 179 4.39 -17.40 -10.30
N ILE A 180 3.70 -17.79 -9.24
CA ILE A 180 4.18 -17.84 -7.87
C ILE A 180 4.21 -19.30 -7.46
N THR A 181 5.37 -19.80 -7.08
CA THR A 181 5.51 -21.08 -6.38
C THR A 181 5.74 -20.78 -4.91
N VAL A 182 4.81 -21.23 -4.07
CA VAL A 182 4.85 -21.00 -2.63
C VAL A 182 5.92 -21.92 -2.03
N GLY A 183 6.84 -21.37 -1.25
CA GLY A 183 7.85 -22.11 -0.53
C GLY A 183 7.29 -22.84 0.70
N PRO A 184 8.09 -23.71 1.33
CA PRO A 184 7.69 -24.38 2.59
C PRO A 184 7.37 -23.41 3.74
N ASP A 185 7.88 -22.18 3.66
CA ASP A 185 7.61 -21.12 4.64
C ASP A 185 6.31 -20.35 4.37
N GLY A 186 5.54 -20.74 3.35
CA GLY A 186 4.30 -20.05 2.97
C GLY A 186 4.51 -18.78 2.14
N THR A 187 5.73 -18.50 1.66
CA THR A 187 6.02 -17.31 0.84
C THR A 187 6.26 -17.62 -0.61
N GLY A 188 5.97 -16.68 -1.49
CA GLY A 188 6.34 -16.78 -2.90
C GLY A 188 6.58 -15.40 -3.49
N TYR A 189 7.24 -15.36 -4.64
CA TYR A 189 7.59 -14.10 -5.32
C TYR A 189 7.35 -14.24 -6.80
N CYS A 190 6.97 -13.16 -7.45
CA CYS A 190 7.00 -13.07 -8.90
C CYS A 190 7.17 -11.61 -9.34
N ALA A 191 7.84 -11.40 -10.47
CA ALA A 191 7.96 -10.08 -11.08
C ALA A 191 6.86 -9.91 -12.15
N ALA A 192 6.16 -8.79 -12.13
CA ALA A 192 5.18 -8.44 -13.16
C ALA A 192 5.38 -7.01 -13.64
N LYS A 193 5.09 -6.83 -14.93
CA LYS A 193 5.11 -5.53 -15.60
C LYS A 193 3.91 -4.72 -15.12
N THR A 194 4.16 -3.53 -14.57
CA THR A 194 3.13 -2.64 -13.99
C THR A 194 3.27 -1.22 -14.54
N LYS A 195 2.17 -0.59 -14.98
CA LYS A 195 2.16 0.81 -15.41
C LYS A 195 2.41 1.72 -14.22
N LEU A 196 3.38 2.61 -14.33
CA LEU A 196 3.76 3.56 -13.27
C LEU A 196 3.18 4.95 -13.54
N THR A 197 3.32 5.45 -14.78
CA THR A 197 2.79 6.75 -15.17
C THR A 197 2.70 6.94 -16.69
N TYR A 198 2.17 8.09 -17.11
CA TYR A 198 2.34 8.64 -18.45
C TYR A 198 3.45 9.69 -18.49
N LEU A 199 4.17 9.70 -19.60
CA LEU A 199 5.17 10.69 -19.95
C LEU A 199 4.71 11.43 -21.20
N ASN A 200 4.76 12.76 -21.18
CA ASN A 200 4.40 13.61 -22.31
C ASN A 200 5.61 14.46 -22.72
N SER A 201 5.72 14.80 -24.00
CA SER A 201 6.67 15.78 -24.53
C SER A 201 5.96 16.74 -25.49
N ILE A 202 6.60 17.86 -25.79
CA ILE A 202 6.21 18.80 -26.85
C ILE A 202 7.37 18.93 -27.85
N PRO A 203 7.17 19.50 -29.05
CA PRO A 203 8.27 19.81 -29.96
C PRO A 203 9.40 20.56 -29.25
N GLY A 204 10.66 20.30 -29.63
CA GLY A 204 11.83 20.95 -29.03
C GLY A 204 12.25 20.43 -27.65
N LEU A 205 11.41 19.68 -26.94
CA LEU A 205 11.76 19.05 -25.67
C LEU A 205 11.92 17.53 -25.80
N SER A 206 12.87 17.00 -25.03
CA SER A 206 13.07 15.59 -24.77
C SER A 206 12.83 15.32 -23.30
N VAL A 207 11.98 14.33 -22.98
CA VAL A 207 11.53 14.07 -21.61
C VAL A 207 11.77 12.61 -21.26
N SER A 208 12.33 12.33 -20.08
CA SER A 208 12.50 10.97 -19.51
C SER A 208 11.94 10.86 -18.09
N PHE A 209 11.58 9.66 -17.67
CA PHE A 209 11.18 9.35 -16.30
C PHE A 209 12.36 8.73 -15.56
N ARG A 210 12.57 9.13 -14.30
CA ARG A 210 13.72 8.73 -13.50
C ARG A 210 13.30 8.26 -12.11
N LEU A 211 13.86 7.13 -11.71
CA LEU A 211 13.88 6.65 -10.33
C LEU A 211 15.20 7.08 -9.67
N VAL A 212 15.15 7.29 -8.36
CA VAL A 212 16.30 7.64 -7.53
C VAL A 212 16.54 6.48 -6.57
N ASP A 213 17.78 6.00 -6.48
CA ASP A 213 18.18 4.93 -5.55
C ASP A 213 18.99 5.45 -4.35
N THR A 214 19.31 6.74 -4.31
CA THR A 214 19.97 7.35 -3.15
C THR A 214 19.05 7.34 -1.95
N SER A 215 19.59 7.33 -0.72
CA SER A 215 18.78 7.36 0.50
C SER A 215 18.18 8.77 0.74
N PRO A 216 16.84 8.92 0.80
CA PRO A 216 15.82 7.88 0.67
C PRO A 216 15.43 7.59 -0.80
N PRO A 217 15.21 6.31 -1.17
CA PRO A 217 14.95 5.94 -2.56
C PRO A 217 13.60 6.48 -3.04
N SER A 218 13.41 6.53 -4.37
CA SER A 218 12.13 6.82 -4.98
C SER A 218 11.09 5.80 -4.53
N ALA A 219 9.89 6.23 -4.18
CA ALA A 219 8.80 5.34 -3.86
C ALA A 219 7.48 5.76 -4.53
N MET A 220 6.64 4.76 -4.81
CA MET A 220 5.30 4.94 -5.32
C MET A 220 4.34 4.07 -4.52
N TYR A 221 3.09 4.49 -4.43
CA TYR A 221 2.02 3.66 -3.90
C TYR A 221 1.42 2.84 -5.03
N LEU A 222 1.46 1.51 -4.88
CA LEU A 222 0.88 0.56 -5.82
C LEU A 222 -0.17 -0.30 -5.11
N GLU A 223 -1.10 -0.84 -5.86
CA GLU A 223 -2.19 -1.65 -5.31
C GLU A 223 -1.71 -3.00 -4.78
N GLY A 224 -2.02 -3.27 -3.50
CA GLY A 224 -1.90 -4.59 -2.89
C GLY A 224 -3.21 -5.37 -2.97
N TRP A 225 -3.11 -6.69 -3.01
CA TRP A 225 -4.21 -7.64 -3.07
C TRP A 225 -4.12 -8.64 -1.93
N GLY A 226 -5.23 -9.31 -1.65
CA GLY A 226 -5.29 -10.30 -0.60
C GLY A 226 -6.65 -10.96 -0.53
N ALA A 227 -6.72 -12.04 0.24
CA ALA A 227 -7.91 -12.81 0.47
C ALA A 227 -7.94 -13.31 1.92
N ALA A 228 -9.13 -13.53 2.45
CA ALA A 228 -9.31 -13.99 3.82
C ALA A 228 -10.57 -14.86 3.91
N CYS A 229 -10.44 -16.10 4.36
CA CYS A 229 -11.51 -17.10 4.35
C CYS A 229 -11.41 -18.06 5.55
N ALA A 230 -12.53 -18.71 5.88
CA ALA A 230 -12.56 -19.80 6.84
C ALA A 230 -12.82 -21.11 6.10
N THR A 231 -12.14 -22.18 6.51
CA THR A 231 -12.28 -23.52 5.91
C THR A 231 -12.24 -24.58 7.01
N ASP A 232 -13.01 -25.65 6.85
CA ASP A 232 -12.94 -26.88 7.65
C ASP A 232 -12.16 -27.99 6.93
N SER A 233 -11.68 -27.69 5.72
CA SER A 233 -10.91 -28.57 4.86
C SER A 233 -9.43 -28.21 4.89
N ASP A 234 -8.65 -28.70 3.92
CA ASP A 234 -7.21 -28.50 3.81
C ASP A 234 -6.81 -27.02 3.89
N PRO A 235 -6.18 -26.57 5.00
CA PRO A 235 -5.83 -25.17 5.20
C PRO A 235 -4.56 -24.75 4.47
N SER A 236 -3.83 -25.69 3.85
CA SER A 236 -2.65 -25.38 3.03
C SER A 236 -2.99 -24.75 1.68
N LYS A 237 -4.28 -24.68 1.34
CA LYS A 237 -4.77 -24.11 0.09
C LYS A 237 -4.96 -22.59 0.25
N PRO A 238 -4.56 -21.80 -0.76
CA PRO A 238 -4.95 -20.40 -0.82
C PRO A 238 -6.47 -20.25 -0.80
N CYS A 239 -6.95 -19.10 -0.32
CA CYS A 239 -8.37 -18.78 -0.38
C CYS A 239 -8.89 -18.80 -1.83
N PRO A 240 -10.14 -19.24 -2.06
CA PRO A 240 -10.73 -19.31 -3.40
C PRO A 240 -10.72 -17.94 -4.10
N ALA A 241 -10.65 -17.94 -5.45
CA ALA A 241 -10.54 -16.73 -6.26
C ALA A 241 -11.58 -15.63 -5.91
N GLY A 242 -12.81 -16.00 -5.55
CA GLY A 242 -13.87 -15.06 -5.19
C GLY A 242 -13.62 -14.25 -3.92
N PHE A 243 -12.66 -14.64 -3.07
CA PHE A 243 -12.26 -13.90 -1.87
C PHE A 243 -11.17 -12.86 -2.15
N TRP A 244 -10.54 -12.90 -3.33
CA TRP A 244 -9.45 -12.00 -3.65
C TRP A 244 -9.98 -10.62 -4.01
N GLY A 245 -9.41 -9.61 -3.36
CA GLY A 245 -9.76 -8.22 -3.61
C GLY A 245 -8.58 -7.30 -3.37
N SER A 246 -8.72 -6.08 -3.89
CA SER A 246 -7.86 -4.96 -3.54
C SER A 246 -7.85 -4.73 -2.03
N GLN A 247 -6.67 -4.57 -1.48
CA GLN A 247 -6.44 -4.28 -0.07
C GLN A 247 -6.07 -2.81 0.15
N GLY A 248 -6.06 -2.00 -0.90
CA GLY A 248 -5.60 -0.62 -0.88
C GLY A 248 -4.16 -0.48 -1.34
N LYS A 249 -3.57 0.67 -1.06
CA LYS A 249 -2.23 1.02 -1.50
C LYS A 249 -1.15 0.49 -0.59
N LYS A 250 -0.03 0.08 -1.19
CA LYS A 250 1.20 -0.37 -0.55
C LYS A 250 2.36 0.45 -1.07
N LEU A 251 3.15 1.00 -0.15
CA LEU A 251 4.36 1.73 -0.48
C LEU A 251 5.38 0.77 -1.11
N THR A 252 5.83 1.11 -2.30
CA THR A 252 6.73 0.32 -3.13
C THR A 252 7.92 1.19 -3.49
N TYR A 253 9.05 0.96 -2.83
CA TYR A 253 10.29 1.70 -3.11
C TYR A 253 11.01 1.10 -4.32
N SER A 254 11.80 1.93 -4.98
CA SER A 254 12.69 1.47 -6.03
C SER A 254 13.99 0.95 -5.46
N THR A 255 14.47 -0.15 -6.02
CA THR A 255 15.81 -0.70 -5.78
C THR A 255 16.81 -0.30 -6.87
N THR A 256 16.43 0.61 -7.80
CA THR A 256 17.25 1.06 -8.93
C THR A 256 17.21 2.57 -9.13
N GLY A 257 18.33 3.17 -9.56
CA GLY A 257 18.45 4.59 -9.89
C GLY A 257 18.30 4.87 -11.39
N GLU A 258 17.47 4.10 -12.09
CA GLU A 258 17.40 4.10 -13.55
C GLU A 258 16.58 5.26 -14.12
N SER A 259 16.89 5.61 -15.37
CA SER A 259 16.08 6.50 -16.20
C SER A 259 15.55 5.75 -17.41
N THR A 260 14.32 6.04 -17.82
CA THR A 260 13.81 5.57 -19.11
C THR A 260 14.58 6.21 -20.26
N ALA A 261 14.48 5.62 -21.45
CA ALA A 261 14.73 6.37 -22.68
C ALA A 261 13.84 7.63 -22.72
N SER A 262 14.28 8.66 -23.43
CA SER A 262 13.52 9.90 -23.57
C SER A 262 12.56 9.86 -24.75
N ILE A 263 11.41 10.53 -24.62
CA ILE A 263 10.47 10.80 -25.73
C ILE A 263 10.55 12.26 -26.14
N SER A 264 10.23 12.56 -27.39
CA SER A 264 10.30 13.93 -27.91
C SER A 264 9.29 14.18 -29.03
N GLY A 265 9.11 15.44 -29.43
CA GLY A 265 8.36 15.77 -30.64
C GLY A 265 6.85 15.62 -30.49
N GLY A 266 6.29 15.94 -29.32
CA GLY A 266 4.85 15.82 -29.09
C GLY A 266 4.40 14.41 -28.73
N GLN A 267 5.32 13.51 -28.40
CA GLN A 267 5.01 12.13 -28.09
C GLN A 267 4.43 11.95 -26.68
N ARG A 268 3.55 10.96 -26.54
CA ARG A 268 3.08 10.40 -25.27
C ARG A 268 3.57 8.95 -25.14
N ALA A 269 4.00 8.55 -23.96
CA ALA A 269 4.36 7.17 -23.68
C ALA A 269 3.93 6.71 -22.29
N ILE A 270 3.71 5.41 -22.13
CA ILE A 270 3.50 4.75 -20.85
C ILE A 270 4.86 4.33 -20.29
N VAL A 271 5.09 4.71 -19.03
CA VAL A 271 6.21 4.26 -18.22
C VAL A 271 5.82 2.96 -17.53
N TRP A 272 6.60 1.91 -17.76
CA TRP A 272 6.40 0.59 -17.20
C TRP A 272 7.51 0.25 -16.20
N GLY A 273 7.15 -0.32 -15.07
CA GLY A 273 8.07 -0.87 -14.08
C GLY A 273 8.04 -2.39 -14.05
N SER A 274 9.18 -3.01 -13.77
CA SER A 274 9.25 -4.39 -13.31
C SER A 274 9.05 -4.39 -11.79
N VAL A 275 7.87 -4.81 -11.34
CA VAL A 275 7.51 -4.78 -9.91
C VAL A 275 7.56 -6.18 -9.34
N LEU A 276 8.33 -6.37 -8.27
CA LEU A 276 8.38 -7.62 -7.52
C LEU A 276 7.18 -7.69 -6.59
N TYR A 277 6.28 -8.63 -6.84
CA TYR A 277 5.18 -8.95 -5.95
C TYR A 277 5.57 -10.09 -5.03
N LYS A 278 5.24 -9.93 -3.77
CA LYS A 278 5.42 -10.94 -2.74
C LYS A 278 4.08 -11.50 -2.31
N TYR A 279 4.04 -12.82 -2.19
CA TYR A 279 2.92 -13.59 -1.69
C TYR A 279 3.25 -14.16 -0.32
N GLU A 280 2.29 -14.08 0.61
CA GLU A 280 2.36 -14.72 1.92
C GLU A 280 1.05 -15.44 2.22
N HIS A 281 1.15 -16.71 2.58
CA HIS A 281 0.05 -17.57 2.99
C HIS A 281 0.11 -17.82 4.49
N TRP A 282 -1.00 -17.56 5.18
CA TRP A 282 -1.08 -17.70 6.63
C TRP A 282 -2.29 -18.50 7.06
N VAL A 283 -2.07 -19.34 8.08
CA VAL A 283 -3.09 -20.19 8.68
C VAL A 283 -3.12 -19.95 10.20
N TYR A 284 -4.32 -19.90 10.75
CA TYR A 284 -4.58 -20.03 12.18
C TYR A 284 -5.56 -21.17 12.43
N GLU A 285 -5.14 -22.09 13.30
CA GLU A 285 -5.88 -23.31 13.60
C GLU A 285 -6.78 -23.10 14.84
N ASP A 286 -8.10 -23.27 14.67
CA ASP A 286 -9.11 -23.24 15.74
C ASP A 286 -10.09 -24.40 15.52
N TYR A 287 -9.56 -25.62 15.61
CA TYR A 287 -10.25 -26.85 15.20
C TYR A 287 -11.71 -26.92 15.67
N PRO A 288 -12.68 -27.25 14.79
CA PRO A 288 -12.51 -27.78 13.43
C PRO A 288 -12.37 -26.72 12.32
N VAL A 289 -12.24 -25.44 12.67
CA VAL A 289 -12.17 -24.34 11.69
C VAL A 289 -10.74 -23.83 11.56
N TYR A 290 -10.31 -23.61 10.33
CA TYR A 290 -9.06 -22.94 10.00
C TYR A 290 -9.36 -21.56 9.41
N TYR A 291 -8.69 -20.55 9.92
CA TYR A 291 -8.73 -19.20 9.37
C TYR A 291 -7.52 -19.00 8.48
N VAL A 292 -7.77 -18.83 7.18
CA VAL A 292 -6.75 -18.71 6.14
C VAL A 292 -6.79 -17.29 5.59
N TYR A 293 -5.62 -16.70 5.39
CA TYR A 293 -5.51 -15.41 4.71
C TYR A 293 -4.23 -15.33 3.92
N ASP A 294 -4.34 -14.64 2.79
CA ASP A 294 -3.31 -14.51 1.78
C ASP A 294 -3.06 -13.03 1.51
N PHE A 295 -1.78 -12.66 1.39
CA PHE A 295 -1.37 -11.34 0.93
C PHE A 295 -0.62 -11.48 -0.39
N LEU A 296 -0.91 -10.60 -1.35
CA LEU A 296 -0.14 -10.40 -2.57
C LEU A 296 0.11 -8.90 -2.73
N TYR A 297 1.32 -8.45 -2.44
CA TYR A 297 1.61 -7.02 -2.38
C TYR A 297 2.89 -6.67 -3.14
N PRO A 298 2.95 -5.48 -3.76
CA PRO A 298 4.16 -4.99 -4.39
C PRO A 298 5.19 -4.68 -3.31
N GLN A 299 6.36 -5.30 -3.43
CA GLN A 299 7.47 -5.12 -2.48
C GLN A 299 8.39 -4.00 -2.95
N GLU A 300 8.79 -4.05 -4.21
CA GLU A 300 9.76 -3.12 -4.78
C GLU A 300 9.59 -2.93 -6.30
N ILE A 301 10.03 -1.77 -6.79
CA ILE A 301 10.21 -1.50 -8.22
C ILE A 301 11.66 -1.88 -8.56
N ALA A 302 11.82 -3.05 -9.15
CA ALA A 302 13.11 -3.67 -9.46
C ALA A 302 13.76 -3.16 -10.76
N GLY A 303 13.08 -2.28 -11.49
CA GLY A 303 13.66 -1.61 -12.67
C GLY A 303 12.60 -0.99 -13.57
N LEU A 304 13.07 -0.21 -14.54
CA LEU A 304 12.23 0.39 -15.58
C LEU A 304 12.28 -0.45 -16.86
N LEU A 305 11.13 -0.59 -17.51
CA LEU A 305 11.00 -1.29 -18.78
C LEU A 305 10.99 -0.29 -19.95
N PRO A 306 11.27 -0.74 -21.19
CA PRO A 306 11.18 0.13 -22.37
C PRO A 306 9.82 0.82 -22.46
N LEU A 307 9.87 2.11 -22.81
CA LEU A 307 8.67 2.93 -22.98
C LEU A 307 7.76 2.33 -24.06
N GLN A 308 6.46 2.36 -23.79
CA GLN A 308 5.46 2.02 -24.79
C GLN A 308 4.83 3.32 -25.30
N MET A 309 5.04 3.62 -26.57
CA MET A 309 4.43 4.79 -27.21
C MET A 309 2.91 4.68 -27.18
N ASP A 310 2.26 5.75 -26.74
CA ASP A 310 0.81 5.86 -26.57
C ASP A 310 0.29 7.07 -27.37
N GLY A 311 0.76 7.17 -28.61
CA GLY A 311 0.39 8.22 -29.55
C GLY A 311 1.10 9.56 -29.32
N TYR A 312 0.42 10.62 -29.74
CA TYR A 312 0.90 11.99 -29.66
C TYR A 312 0.06 12.75 -28.64
N TYR A 313 0.75 13.48 -27.77
CA TYR A 313 0.14 14.41 -26.82
C TYR A 313 -0.12 15.74 -27.53
N GLN A 314 -1.37 16.19 -27.50
CA GLN A 314 -1.73 17.56 -27.89
C GLN A 314 -2.01 18.34 -26.62
N GLU A 315 -1.23 19.40 -26.40
CA GLU A 315 -1.44 20.31 -25.29
C GLU A 315 -2.78 21.07 -25.46
N PRO A 316 -3.54 21.26 -24.37
CA PRO A 316 -4.69 22.15 -24.40
C PRO A 316 -4.25 23.62 -24.54
N SER A 317 -4.96 24.36 -25.40
CA SER A 317 -4.82 25.82 -25.52
C SER A 317 -6.16 26.49 -25.16
N PRO A 318 -6.19 27.49 -24.25
CA PRO A 318 -5.04 28.16 -23.60
C PRO A 318 -4.42 27.36 -22.43
N LEU A 319 -3.16 27.68 -22.11
CA LEU A 319 -2.46 27.14 -20.93
C LEU A 319 -3.25 27.41 -19.64
N PRO A 320 -3.29 26.47 -18.68
CA PRO A 320 -3.97 26.71 -17.42
C PRO A 320 -3.28 27.82 -16.62
N GLY A 321 -4.06 28.62 -15.89
CA GLY A 321 -3.54 29.75 -15.10
C GLY A 321 -2.58 29.36 -13.96
N TYR A 322 -2.49 28.08 -13.61
CA TYR A 322 -1.56 27.54 -12.62
C TYR A 322 -0.29 26.92 -13.24
N ALA A 323 -0.12 27.01 -14.56
CA ALA A 323 1.08 26.55 -15.22
C ALA A 323 2.32 27.27 -14.68
N ARG A 324 3.40 26.49 -14.45
CA ARG A 324 4.68 27.02 -14.01
C ARG A 324 5.54 27.36 -15.20
N GLY A 325 6.23 28.48 -15.13
CA GLY A 325 7.14 28.96 -16.18
C GLY A 325 6.90 30.43 -16.49
N PRO A 326 7.47 30.96 -17.58
CA PRO A 326 8.31 30.26 -18.56
C PRO A 326 9.64 29.73 -17.98
N PHE A 327 10.13 28.59 -18.47
CA PHE A 327 11.45 28.01 -18.14
C PHE A 327 12.30 27.82 -19.40
N VAL A 328 13.62 27.98 -19.26
CA VAL A 328 14.61 27.78 -20.34
C VAL A 328 15.57 26.66 -19.94
N GLY A 329 15.93 25.80 -20.90
CA GLY A 329 16.92 24.75 -20.74
C GLY A 329 16.44 23.53 -19.94
N SER A 330 17.40 22.65 -19.61
CA SER A 330 17.11 21.40 -18.92
C SER A 330 16.66 21.59 -17.47
N ARG A 331 15.73 20.75 -17.00
CA ARG A 331 15.21 20.76 -15.64
C ARG A 331 14.80 19.36 -15.20
N SER A 332 15.00 19.06 -13.93
CA SER A 332 14.39 17.89 -13.28
C SER A 332 13.17 18.35 -12.48
N ILE A 333 12.02 17.71 -12.72
CA ILE A 333 10.75 17.99 -12.06
C ILE A 333 10.47 16.84 -11.09
N ASN A 334 10.25 17.16 -9.82
CA ASN A 334 9.82 16.22 -8.80
C ASN A 334 8.30 16.27 -8.59
N PHE A 335 7.69 15.15 -8.19
CA PHE A 335 6.29 15.11 -7.76
C PHE A 335 6.17 15.52 -6.31
N TRP A 336 5.13 16.25 -5.94
CA TRP A 336 5.01 16.82 -4.61
C TRP A 336 4.31 15.83 -3.65
N PRO A 337 4.92 15.49 -2.50
CA PRO A 337 4.25 14.67 -1.49
C PRO A 337 3.37 15.57 -0.61
N VAL A 338 2.22 16.03 -1.13
CA VAL A 338 1.41 17.07 -0.48
C VAL A 338 0.58 16.49 0.68
N TYR A 339 -0.04 15.33 0.51
CA TYR A 339 -0.82 14.62 1.55
C TYR A 339 -1.05 13.15 1.15
N ASP A 340 -1.56 12.35 2.08
CA ASP A 340 -1.88 10.95 1.83
C ASP A 340 -3.22 10.82 1.07
N SER A 341 -3.24 10.17 -0.10
CA SER A 341 -4.42 10.04 -0.98
C SER A 341 -4.74 8.58 -1.29
N ASP A 342 -6.00 8.18 -1.15
CA ASP A 342 -6.50 6.84 -1.53
C ASP A 342 -7.00 6.79 -2.99
N ASN A 343 -6.82 7.86 -3.76
CA ASN A 343 -7.21 7.90 -5.16
C ASN A 343 -6.23 7.12 -6.02
N LYS A 344 -6.78 6.22 -6.84
CA LYS A 344 -6.04 5.53 -7.89
C LYS A 344 -5.90 6.44 -9.09
N LEU A 345 -4.72 6.45 -9.68
CA LEU A 345 -4.55 7.03 -11.01
C LEU A 345 -5.39 6.22 -12.02
N PRO A 346 -5.94 6.87 -13.06
CA PRO A 346 -6.67 6.20 -14.14
C PRO A 346 -5.69 5.44 -15.07
N LEU A 347 -4.89 4.57 -14.47
CA LEU A 347 -3.79 3.84 -15.07
C LEU A 347 -3.77 2.45 -14.43
N SER A 348 -4.43 1.48 -15.07
CA SER A 348 -4.52 0.12 -14.54
C SER A 348 -3.76 -0.86 -15.43
N THR A 349 -3.12 -1.81 -14.78
CA THR A 349 -2.51 -2.99 -15.41
C THR A 349 -3.30 -4.22 -15.01
N SER A 350 -3.70 -5.03 -15.99
CA SER A 350 -4.28 -6.35 -15.74
C SER A 350 -3.18 -7.41 -15.69
N ILE A 351 -3.03 -8.10 -14.55
CA ILE A 351 -2.01 -9.12 -14.32
C ILE A 351 -2.69 -10.47 -14.05
N SER A 352 -2.37 -11.48 -14.84
CA SER A 352 -2.77 -12.86 -14.56
C SER A 352 -1.80 -13.50 -13.57
N VAL A 353 -2.31 -13.93 -12.41
CA VAL A 353 -1.52 -14.51 -11.32
C VAL A 353 -1.85 -15.98 -11.18
N GLY A 354 -0.84 -16.84 -11.30
CA GLY A 354 -0.93 -18.27 -10.99
C GLY A 354 -0.18 -18.57 -9.70
N ILE A 355 -0.83 -19.17 -8.71
CA ILE A 355 -0.23 -19.57 -7.42
C ILE A 355 -0.24 -21.09 -7.34
N SER A 356 0.93 -21.70 -7.20
CA SER A 356 1.10 -23.14 -7.00
C SER A 356 1.69 -23.46 -5.63
N VAL A 357 1.12 -24.46 -4.96
CA VAL A 357 1.64 -25.00 -3.69
C VAL A 357 2.42 -26.30 -3.95
N PRO A 358 3.64 -26.48 -3.40
CA PRO A 358 4.53 -27.58 -3.79
C PRO A 358 4.00 -28.99 -3.50
N SER A 359 3.14 -29.12 -2.48
CA SER A 359 2.70 -30.42 -1.95
C SER A 359 1.35 -30.89 -2.49
N GLY A 360 0.82 -30.32 -3.58
CA GLY A 360 -0.46 -30.78 -4.12
C GLY A 360 -0.74 -30.38 -5.57
N PRO A 361 -1.80 -30.94 -6.19
CA PRO A 361 -2.24 -30.58 -7.55
C PRO A 361 -2.92 -29.21 -7.61
N TYR A 362 -2.89 -28.44 -6.53
CA TYR A 362 -3.64 -27.22 -6.38
C TYR A 362 -2.88 -26.05 -6.98
N SER A 363 -3.49 -25.47 -8.00
CA SER A 363 -3.10 -24.17 -8.54
C SER A 363 -4.31 -23.25 -8.52
N LEU A 364 -4.09 -22.02 -8.06
CA LEU A 364 -5.07 -20.95 -8.14
C LEU A 364 -4.65 -20.03 -9.29
N SER A 365 -5.58 -19.73 -10.19
CA SER A 365 -5.38 -18.71 -11.22
C SER A 365 -6.41 -17.60 -11.02
N LEU A 366 -5.94 -16.36 -10.99
CA LEU A 366 -6.77 -15.18 -10.82
C LEU A 366 -6.22 -14.03 -11.67
N SER A 367 -7.04 -13.02 -11.94
CA SER A 367 -6.60 -11.79 -12.61
C SER A 367 -6.78 -10.62 -11.66
N ILE A 368 -5.71 -9.88 -11.43
CA ILE A 368 -5.73 -8.66 -10.61
C ILE A 368 -5.64 -7.43 -11.50
N SER A 369 -6.25 -6.34 -11.04
CA SER A 369 -5.97 -5.00 -11.55
C SER A 369 -5.04 -4.30 -10.57
N VAL A 370 -3.94 -3.73 -11.07
CA VAL A 370 -3.04 -2.90 -10.28
C VAL A 370 -2.99 -1.51 -10.86
N SER A 371 -3.27 -0.53 -10.01
CA SER A 371 -3.09 0.89 -10.33
C SER A 371 -2.07 1.53 -9.39
N PRO A 372 -1.26 2.48 -9.86
CA PRO A 372 -0.58 3.41 -8.99
C PRO A 372 -1.61 4.36 -8.33
N TYR A 373 -1.29 4.82 -7.13
CA TYR A 373 -2.04 5.84 -6.43
C TYR A 373 -1.36 7.20 -6.62
N GLU A 374 -2.12 8.27 -6.43
CA GLU A 374 -1.58 9.61 -6.29
C GLU A 374 -0.46 9.64 -5.23
N ALA A 375 0.66 10.31 -5.55
CA ALA A 375 1.87 10.38 -4.73
C ALA A 375 1.60 10.94 -3.33
N GLY A 376 2.12 10.28 -2.29
CA GLY A 376 1.86 10.72 -0.92
C GLY A 376 2.75 10.08 0.15
N SER A 377 4.08 10.23 0.08
CA SER A 377 4.92 9.97 1.26
C SER A 377 6.03 11.00 1.39
N VAL A 378 6.14 11.61 2.56
CA VAL A 378 7.21 12.57 2.90
C VAL A 378 8.49 11.89 3.39
N GLN A 379 8.49 10.55 3.48
CA GLN A 379 9.63 9.75 3.95
C GLN A 379 10.57 9.31 2.83
N TYR A 380 10.12 9.37 1.58
CA TYR A 380 10.81 8.85 0.41
C TYR A 380 10.88 9.90 -0.68
N ASP A 381 11.89 9.80 -1.55
CA ASP A 381 11.91 10.63 -2.75
C ASP A 381 10.72 10.23 -3.64
N THR A 382 10.15 11.18 -4.35
CA THR A 382 9.27 10.85 -5.46
C THR A 382 10.12 10.58 -6.70
N PRO A 383 9.63 9.79 -7.66
CA PRO A 383 10.18 9.77 -9.01
C PRO A 383 10.36 11.17 -9.60
N ARG A 384 11.13 11.28 -10.67
CA ARG A 384 11.41 12.55 -11.35
C ARG A 384 11.11 12.47 -12.83
N VAL A 385 10.85 13.63 -13.41
CA VAL A 385 10.76 13.83 -14.86
C VAL A 385 11.90 14.74 -15.26
N ASP A 386 12.84 14.21 -16.05
CA ASP A 386 13.97 14.97 -16.56
C ASP A 386 13.61 15.53 -17.94
N VAL A 387 13.68 16.85 -18.07
CA VAL A 387 13.39 17.60 -19.29
C VAL A 387 14.70 18.13 -19.85
N ASN A 388 14.93 17.89 -21.13
CA ASN A 388 16.08 18.37 -21.87
C ASN A 388 15.63 19.16 -23.10
N ASP A 389 16.18 20.36 -23.26
CA ASP A 389 16.01 21.14 -24.50
C ASP A 389 16.88 20.53 -25.59
N ILE A 390 16.25 20.06 -26.66
CA ILE A 390 16.90 19.48 -27.84
C ILE A 390 16.64 20.30 -29.11
N SER A 391 16.02 21.47 -28.98
CA SER A 391 15.57 22.28 -30.11
C SER A 391 16.74 22.78 -30.97
N GLY A 392 17.91 22.99 -30.35
CA GLY A 392 19.10 23.58 -31.00
C GLY A 392 18.83 24.96 -31.63
N LYS A 393 17.69 25.57 -31.31
CA LYS A 393 17.10 26.73 -32.00
C LYS A 393 16.57 27.78 -31.01
N ASP A 394 16.99 27.71 -29.75
CA ASP A 394 16.43 28.49 -28.65
C ASP A 394 14.91 28.29 -28.55
N TYR A 395 14.45 27.09 -28.14
CA TYR A 395 13.07 26.96 -27.67
C TYR A 395 12.90 27.98 -26.54
N GLY A 396 12.19 29.07 -26.84
CA GLY A 396 12.32 30.33 -26.09
C GLY A 396 11.98 30.15 -24.61
N TRP A 397 11.07 29.21 -24.33
CA TRP A 397 10.69 28.78 -23.01
C TRP A 397 9.68 27.63 -23.11
N TYR A 398 9.47 26.91 -22.02
CA TYR A 398 8.30 26.05 -21.84
C TYR A 398 7.63 26.31 -20.49
N TRP A 399 6.35 26.00 -20.44
CA TRP A 399 5.58 25.85 -19.22
C TRP A 399 5.37 24.38 -18.93
N TRP A 400 5.16 24.06 -17.66
CA TRP A 400 4.67 22.76 -17.27
C TRP A 400 3.66 22.87 -16.15
N TRP A 401 2.77 21.89 -16.07
CA TRP A 401 1.80 21.77 -15.01
C TRP A 401 1.48 20.30 -14.75
N TYR A 402 0.94 20.01 -13.58
CA TYR A 402 0.39 18.69 -13.31
C TYR A 402 -0.96 18.57 -13.98
N LYS A 403 -1.23 17.40 -14.58
CA LYS A 403 -2.54 17.12 -15.16
C LYS A 403 -3.64 17.32 -14.12
N ASP A 404 -4.74 17.93 -14.54
CA ASP A 404 -5.92 18.20 -13.70
C ASP A 404 -5.63 19.02 -12.42
N ASN A 405 -4.53 19.79 -12.40
CA ASN A 405 -4.03 20.54 -11.24
C ASN A 405 -3.68 19.65 -10.03
N ASP A 406 -3.41 18.36 -10.25
CA ASP A 406 -3.08 17.43 -9.18
C ASP A 406 -1.56 17.19 -9.07
N ALA A 407 -0.93 17.86 -8.11
CA ALA A 407 0.50 17.75 -7.85
C ALA A 407 0.97 16.37 -7.36
N MET A 408 0.03 15.48 -7.03
CA MET A 408 0.30 14.10 -6.62
C MET A 408 0.23 13.13 -7.80
N THR A 409 -0.33 13.53 -8.94
CA THR A 409 -0.36 12.68 -10.13
C THR A 409 1.02 12.63 -10.78
N TYR A 410 1.49 11.41 -11.08
CA TYR A 410 2.78 11.18 -11.72
C TYR A 410 2.85 11.64 -13.20
N GLU A 411 1.84 12.37 -13.68
CA GLU A 411 1.69 12.84 -15.06
C GLU A 411 1.89 14.37 -15.13
N VAL A 412 2.94 14.78 -15.85
CA VAL A 412 3.25 16.19 -16.14
C VAL A 412 2.88 16.52 -17.58
N GLN A 413 2.34 17.72 -17.78
CA GLN A 413 2.02 18.31 -19.08
C GLN A 413 2.95 19.48 -19.37
N PHE A 414 3.19 19.73 -20.66
CA PHE A 414 4.09 20.77 -21.15
C PHE A 414 3.37 21.65 -22.16
N GLY A 415 3.80 22.91 -22.26
CA GLY A 415 3.38 23.85 -23.30
C GLY A 415 4.50 24.83 -23.65
N GLY A 416 4.50 25.40 -24.86
CA GLY A 416 5.62 26.25 -25.30
C GLY A 416 5.35 27.11 -26.52
#